data_AF-A0A443ETI1-F1
#
_entry.id   AF-A0A443ETI1-F1
#
_cell.length_a   1.000
_cell.length_b   1.000
_cell.length_c   1.000
_cell.angle_alpha   90.00
_cell.angle_beta   90.00
_cell.angle_gamma   90.00
#
_symmetry.space_group_name_H-M   'P 1'
#
loop_
_entity.id
_entity.type
_entity.pdbx_description
1 polymer ?
#
loop_
_entity_poly.entity_id
_entity_poly.type
_entity_poly.pdbx_seq_one_letter_code
_entity_poly.pdbx_strand_id
1 'polypeptide(L)'
;MRYAIYFTPRQDEPLARIAANWLGRDPFGAATRPVEAVGELSAAEVAFHTASARRYGFHTTLKAPFRLASNETEAALRAALDDFAETTPVVTIPRLVVSQIDGFFALVPEGPLPALNRFADDVVRDFDRFRAPLSEAEIERRSPDSLKPAEFRNLCQWGYPYVFETFRFHMTLSGRASSQESPRLRAAIDSLFAGVLQRPVPVDALTLFVETEPGAPFMVLSHHALGRRPVRKTA
;
A
#
# COMPACT_ATOMS: atom_id res chain seq x y z
N MET A 1 12.02 -2.52 -14.84
CA MET A 1 11.27 -1.40 -14.25
C MET A 1 9.79 -1.75 -14.14
N ARG A 2 9.18 -1.49 -12.98
CA ARG A 2 7.74 -1.62 -12.72
C ARG A 2 7.24 -0.41 -11.94
N TYR A 3 5.97 -0.06 -12.13
CA TYR A 3 5.29 1.01 -11.41
C TYR A 3 4.20 0.43 -10.53
N ALA A 4 3.86 1.13 -9.46
CA ALA A 4 2.71 0.78 -8.62
C ALA A 4 1.99 2.04 -8.16
N ILE A 5 0.67 1.97 -8.02
CA ILE A 5 -0.13 3.10 -7.49
C ILE A 5 -0.56 2.72 -6.08
N TYR A 6 -0.05 3.46 -5.10
CA TYR A 6 -0.26 3.21 -3.69
C TYR A 6 -0.91 4.41 -3.01
N PHE A 7 -1.55 4.15 -1.87
CA PHE A 7 -1.75 5.19 -0.87
C PHE A 7 -0.59 5.13 0.13
N THR A 8 -0.05 6.29 0.46
CA THR A 8 0.85 6.50 1.59
C THR A 8 0.44 7.77 2.31
N PRO A 9 0.45 7.81 3.66
CA PRO A 9 0.37 9.07 4.36
C PRO A 9 1.57 9.94 3.99
N ARG A 10 1.42 11.25 4.10
CA ARG A 10 2.51 12.18 3.82
C ARG A 10 3.72 11.86 4.72
N GLN A 11 4.91 12.07 4.19
CA GLN A 11 6.16 11.78 4.91
C GLN A 11 6.29 12.51 6.25
N ASP A 12 5.68 13.69 6.38
CA ASP A 12 5.66 14.51 7.58
C ASP A 12 4.55 14.14 8.59
N GLU A 13 3.75 13.10 8.32
CA GLU A 13 2.74 12.59 9.25
C GLU A 13 3.39 11.69 10.31
N PRO A 14 2.96 11.76 11.59
CA PRO A 14 3.44 10.87 12.64
C PRO A 14 3.31 9.37 12.29
N LEU A 15 2.20 8.99 11.63
CA LEU A 15 1.95 7.61 11.23
C LEU A 15 3.02 7.10 10.24
N ALA A 16 3.37 7.90 9.22
CA ALA A 16 4.40 7.55 8.25
C ALA A 16 5.78 7.43 8.90
N ARG A 17 6.16 8.37 9.78
CA ARG A 17 7.46 8.35 10.47
C ARG A 17 7.63 7.15 11.40
N ILE A 18 6.60 6.80 12.18
CA ILE A 18 6.64 5.63 13.06
C ILE A 18 6.78 4.36 12.22
N ALA A 19 6.00 4.23 11.15
CA ALA A 19 6.07 3.07 10.28
C ALA A 19 7.41 2.96 9.52
N ALA A 20 7.96 4.07 9.03
CA ALA A 20 9.26 4.08 8.37
C ALA A 20 10.39 3.65 9.32
N ASN A 21 10.38 4.11 10.57
CA ASN A 21 11.35 3.68 11.59
C ASN A 21 11.17 2.20 11.95
N TRP A 22 9.94 1.74 12.16
CA TRP A 22 9.63 0.34 12.43
C TRP A 22 10.11 -0.58 11.29
N LEU A 23 9.81 -0.22 10.04
CA LEU A 23 10.23 -0.97 8.88
C LEU A 23 11.72 -0.80 8.58
N GLY A 24 12.39 0.21 9.14
CA GLY A 24 13.78 0.54 8.85
C GLY A 24 14.01 1.09 7.44
N ARG A 25 12.99 1.66 6.79
CA ARG A 25 13.09 2.34 5.50
C ARG A 25 11.92 3.29 5.24
N ASP A 26 12.23 4.48 4.74
CA ASP A 26 11.26 5.42 4.19
C ASP A 26 11.25 5.32 2.65
N PRO A 27 10.11 5.02 2.00
CA PRO A 27 10.04 4.96 0.54
C PRO A 27 10.22 6.32 -0.15
N PHE A 28 10.10 7.44 0.57
CA PHE A 28 10.42 8.79 0.08
C PHE A 28 11.93 9.10 0.14
N GLY A 29 12.74 8.19 0.70
CA GLY A 29 14.20 8.33 0.73
C GLY A 29 14.76 9.14 1.90
N ALA A 30 13.96 9.54 2.90
CA ALA A 30 14.53 10.11 4.12
C ALA A 30 15.27 9.06 4.95
N ALA A 31 16.23 9.56 5.73
CA ALA A 31 16.93 8.74 6.71
C ALA A 31 15.97 8.24 7.77
N THR A 32 15.98 6.93 8.01
CA THR A 32 15.31 6.32 9.16
C THR A 32 16.31 6.11 10.29
N ARG A 33 15.79 5.95 11.51
CA ARG A 33 16.63 5.50 12.62
C ARG A 33 17.15 4.08 12.34
N PRO A 34 18.31 3.71 12.92
CA PRO A 34 18.71 2.30 12.98
C PRO A 34 17.58 1.47 13.58
N VAL A 35 17.45 0.21 13.13
CA VAL A 35 16.47 -0.70 13.72
C VAL A 35 16.84 -0.93 15.19
N GLU A 36 15.91 -0.64 16.09
CA GLU A 36 16.07 -0.75 17.54
C GLU A 36 15.24 -1.92 18.07
N ALA A 37 15.57 -2.37 19.29
CA ALA A 37 14.73 -3.30 20.03
C ALA A 37 13.42 -2.62 20.42
N VAL A 38 12.30 -3.36 20.35
CA VAL A 38 10.96 -2.85 20.68
C VAL A 38 10.24 -3.87 21.55
N GLY A 39 9.93 -3.48 22.78
CA GLY A 39 9.37 -4.40 23.76
C GLY A 39 10.32 -5.57 24.00
N GLU A 40 9.82 -6.80 23.82
CA GLU A 40 10.61 -8.03 23.97
C GLU A 40 11.37 -8.43 22.70
N LEU A 41 11.20 -7.73 21.58
CA LEU A 41 11.90 -8.04 20.33
C LEU A 41 13.26 -7.34 20.30
N SER A 42 14.31 -8.12 20.06
CA SER A 42 15.63 -7.59 19.72
C SER A 42 15.60 -6.86 18.36
N ALA A 43 16.57 -5.97 18.12
CA ALA A 43 16.71 -5.29 16.83
C ALA A 43 16.84 -6.28 15.65
N ALA A 44 17.47 -7.44 15.86
CA ALA A 44 17.59 -8.48 14.85
C ALA A 44 16.24 -9.15 14.53
N GLU A 45 15.42 -9.43 15.55
CA GLU A 45 14.07 -9.96 15.37
C GLU A 45 13.17 -8.94 14.64
N VAL A 46 13.22 -7.66 15.02
CA VAL A 46 12.50 -6.59 14.30
C VAL A 46 12.95 -6.55 12.84
N ALA A 47 14.26 -6.59 12.59
CA ALA A 47 14.80 -6.54 11.25
C ALA A 47 14.36 -7.73 10.39
N PHE A 48 14.30 -8.93 10.98
CA PHE A 48 13.83 -10.17 10.36
C PHE A 48 12.33 -10.09 10.03
N HIS A 49 11.49 -9.76 11.01
CA HIS A 49 10.04 -9.72 10.83
C HIS A 49 9.58 -8.61 9.89
N THR A 50 10.34 -7.53 9.72
CA THR A 50 9.96 -6.41 8.84
C THR A 50 10.52 -6.52 7.42
N ALA A 51 11.39 -7.49 7.13
CA ALA A 51 12.16 -7.55 5.89
C ALA A 51 11.30 -7.51 4.61
N SER A 52 10.21 -8.28 4.55
CA SER A 52 9.33 -8.33 3.38
C SER A 52 8.57 -7.03 3.16
N ALA A 53 8.08 -6.42 4.24
CA ALA A 53 7.35 -5.14 4.22
C ALA A 53 8.28 -3.96 3.90
N ARG A 54 9.49 -3.96 4.46
CA ARG A 54 10.53 -2.94 4.25
C ARG A 54 10.77 -2.67 2.77
N ARG A 55 10.83 -3.72 1.95
CA ARG A 55 11.09 -3.63 0.51
C ARG A 55 10.13 -2.72 -0.24
N TYR A 56 8.86 -2.70 0.16
CA TYR A 56 7.84 -1.85 -0.45
C TYR A 56 7.67 -0.52 0.28
N GLY A 57 8.08 -0.46 1.56
CA GLY A 57 7.84 0.69 2.42
C GLY A 57 6.41 0.68 2.96
N PHE A 58 6.07 1.64 3.81
CA PHE A 58 4.75 1.71 4.42
C PHE A 58 3.73 2.30 3.44
N HIS A 59 2.75 1.47 3.04
CA HIS A 59 1.78 1.82 1.99
C HIS A 59 0.54 0.91 2.05
N THR A 60 -0.51 1.29 1.32
CA THR A 60 -1.55 0.37 0.85
C THR A 60 -1.51 0.24 -0.66
N THR A 61 -1.62 -1.00 -1.17
CA THR A 61 -1.72 -1.25 -2.61
C THR A 61 -3.10 -0.86 -3.15
N LEU A 62 -3.17 0.08 -4.10
CA LEU A 62 -4.40 0.41 -4.84
C LEU A 62 -4.36 -0.19 -6.26
N LYS A 63 -3.22 -0.07 -6.94
CA LYS A 63 -2.87 -0.83 -8.15
C LYS A 63 -1.53 -1.53 -7.93
N ALA A 64 -1.54 -2.87 -7.98
CA ALA A 64 -0.36 -3.68 -7.77
C ALA A 64 0.71 -3.43 -8.85
N PRO A 65 1.99 -3.78 -8.59
CA PRO A 65 3.07 -3.49 -9.52
C PRO A 65 2.83 -3.99 -10.94
N PHE A 66 3.03 -3.11 -11.93
CA PHE A 66 2.84 -3.37 -13.36
C PHE A 66 3.99 -2.82 -14.21
N ARG A 67 4.17 -3.40 -15.40
CA ARG A 67 4.98 -2.81 -16.48
C ARG A 67 4.09 -1.85 -17.27
N LEU A 68 4.65 -0.74 -17.76
CA LEU A 68 3.91 0.13 -18.68
C LEU A 68 3.61 -0.60 -20.00
N ALA A 69 2.42 -0.39 -20.53
CA ALA A 69 2.07 -0.79 -21.89
C ALA A 69 2.99 -0.10 -22.91
N SER A 70 3.25 -0.74 -24.05
CA SER A 70 4.22 -0.26 -25.03
C SER A 70 3.86 1.09 -25.67
N ASN A 71 2.59 1.45 -25.65
CA ASN A 71 2.05 2.71 -26.16
C ASN A 71 1.86 3.78 -25.08
N GLU A 72 2.26 3.51 -23.84
CA GLU A 72 2.08 4.40 -22.70
C GLU A 72 3.44 4.88 -22.18
N THR A 73 3.47 6.04 -21.52
CA THR A 73 4.69 6.63 -20.99
C THR A 73 4.54 6.97 -19.50
N GLU A 74 5.65 7.04 -18.78
CA GLU A 74 5.66 7.50 -17.39
C GLU A 74 5.06 8.91 -17.25
N ALA A 75 5.38 9.80 -18.20
CA ALA A 75 4.83 11.15 -18.22
C ALA A 75 3.30 11.16 -18.38
N ALA A 76 2.75 10.32 -19.27
CA ALA A 76 1.31 10.18 -19.43
C ALA A 76 0.63 9.58 -18.19
N LEU A 77 1.29 8.63 -17.50
CA LEU A 77 0.81 8.06 -16.24
C LEU A 77 0.75 9.13 -15.14
N ARG A 78 1.80 9.94 -14.99
CA ARG A 78 1.84 11.02 -14.00
C ARG A 78 0.79 12.10 -14.28
N ALA A 79 0.60 12.48 -15.54
CA ALA A 79 -0.45 13.41 -15.93
C ALA A 79 -1.85 12.88 -15.60
N ALA A 80 -2.13 11.61 -15.90
CA ALA A 80 -3.41 10.99 -15.56
C ALA A 80 -3.63 10.89 -14.03
N LEU A 81 -2.57 10.68 -13.25
CA LEU A 81 -2.63 10.72 -11.79
C LEU A 81 -2.98 12.12 -11.26
N ASP A 82 -2.40 13.17 -11.85
CA ASP A 82 -2.76 14.55 -11.51
C ASP A 82 -4.23 14.83 -11.86
N ASP A 83 -4.68 14.50 -13.07
CA ASP A 83 -6.07 14.71 -13.52
C ASP A 83 -7.09 13.97 -12.63
N PHE A 84 -6.79 12.71 -12.30
CA PHE A 84 -7.62 11.92 -11.38
C PHE A 84 -7.66 12.58 -10.01
N ALA A 85 -6.50 12.89 -9.43
CA ALA A 85 -6.38 13.47 -8.10
C ALA A 85 -7.10 14.83 -7.98
N GLU A 86 -7.11 15.65 -9.03
CA GLU A 86 -7.83 16.93 -9.02
C GLU A 86 -9.33 16.80 -8.79
N THR A 87 -9.94 15.72 -9.30
CA THR A 87 -11.40 15.53 -9.30
C THR A 87 -11.89 14.55 -8.24
N THR A 88 -11.00 13.72 -7.70
CA THR A 88 -11.35 12.73 -6.66
C THR A 88 -11.37 13.37 -5.27
N PRO A 89 -12.45 13.19 -4.49
CA PRO A 89 -12.52 13.67 -3.11
C PRO A 89 -11.66 12.80 -2.16
N VAL A 90 -11.21 13.41 -1.06
CA VAL A 90 -10.52 12.71 0.04
C VAL A 90 -11.47 11.70 0.70
N VAL A 91 -10.99 10.48 0.94
CA VAL A 91 -11.70 9.47 1.73
C VAL A 91 -11.09 9.40 3.12
N THR A 92 -11.87 9.58 4.18
CA THR A 92 -11.35 9.49 5.55
C THR A 92 -11.62 8.11 6.15
N ILE A 93 -10.56 7.44 6.62
CA ILE A 93 -10.66 6.23 7.43
C ILE A 93 -10.88 6.65 8.88
N PRO A 94 -12.04 6.37 9.50
CA PRO A 94 -12.33 6.85 10.85
C PRO A 94 -11.35 6.34 11.89
N ARG A 95 -10.96 5.07 11.76
CA ARG A 95 -10.03 4.41 12.68
C ARG A 95 -9.30 3.27 11.98
N LEU A 96 -7.98 3.23 12.15
CA LEU A 96 -7.15 2.08 11.82
C LEU A 96 -6.87 1.27 13.09
N VAL A 97 -6.81 -0.05 12.95
CA VAL A 97 -6.46 -0.99 14.02
C VAL A 97 -5.39 -1.96 13.54
N VAL A 98 -4.60 -2.48 14.49
CA VAL A 98 -3.63 -3.54 14.22
C VAL A 98 -4.38 -4.86 14.10
N SER A 99 -4.21 -5.54 12.97
CA SER A 99 -4.78 -6.88 12.74
C SER A 99 -3.74 -7.81 12.14
N GLN A 100 -3.91 -9.11 12.39
CA GLN A 100 -3.18 -10.15 11.68
C GLN A 100 -4.05 -10.64 10.51
N ILE A 101 -3.54 -10.55 9.30
CA ILE A 101 -4.18 -11.02 8.07
C ILE A 101 -3.22 -11.96 7.34
N ASP A 102 -3.69 -13.13 6.91
CA ASP A 102 -2.88 -14.13 6.19
C ASP A 102 -1.50 -14.43 6.83
N GLY A 103 -1.47 -14.37 8.16
CA GLY A 103 -0.30 -14.65 9.02
C GLY A 103 0.59 -13.45 9.33
N PHE A 104 0.40 -12.27 8.73
CA PHE A 104 1.24 -11.08 8.95
C PHE A 104 0.46 -9.93 9.60
N PHE A 105 1.15 -9.00 10.27
CA PHE A 105 0.52 -7.83 10.89
C PHE A 105 0.42 -6.66 9.91
N ALA A 106 -0.73 -5.99 9.93
CA ALA A 106 -1.00 -4.80 9.16
C ALA A 106 -1.95 -3.86 9.91
N LEU A 107 -1.96 -2.58 9.51
CA LEU A 107 -3.04 -1.67 9.87
C LEU A 107 -4.21 -1.85 8.90
N VAL A 108 -5.42 -1.98 9.43
CA VAL A 108 -6.65 -2.16 8.64
C VAL A 108 -7.74 -1.22 9.17
N PRO A 109 -8.75 -0.85 8.38
CA PRO A 109 -9.92 -0.13 8.90
C PRO A 109 -10.63 -0.99 9.96
N GLU A 110 -11.09 -0.36 11.05
CA GLU A 110 -11.80 -1.07 12.14
C GLU A 110 -13.09 -1.75 11.65
N GLY A 111 -13.75 -1.17 10.66
CA GLY A 111 -14.99 -1.68 10.09
C GLY A 111 -15.09 -1.46 8.59
N PRO A 112 -16.16 -1.99 7.96
CA PRO A 112 -16.38 -1.83 6.53
C PRO A 112 -16.43 -0.36 6.13
N LEU A 113 -15.74 -0.01 5.04
CA LEU A 113 -15.70 1.36 4.52
C LEU A 113 -15.97 1.36 3.01
N PRO A 114 -17.24 1.27 2.56
CA PRO A 114 -17.57 1.14 1.15
C PRO A 114 -17.04 2.27 0.25
N ALA A 115 -16.91 3.48 0.78
CA ALA A 115 -16.32 4.61 0.04
C ALA A 115 -14.84 4.36 -0.32
N LEU A 116 -14.09 3.72 0.59
CA LEU A 116 -12.68 3.37 0.36
C LEU A 116 -12.55 2.26 -0.69
N ASN A 117 -13.44 1.26 -0.66
CA ASN A 117 -13.45 0.21 -1.67
C ASN A 117 -13.80 0.77 -3.06
N ARG A 118 -14.81 1.65 -3.16
CA ARG A 118 -15.15 2.32 -4.43
C ARG A 118 -13.98 3.12 -4.96
N PHE A 119 -13.31 3.89 -4.11
CA PHE A 119 -12.10 4.63 -4.48
C PHE A 119 -11.00 3.69 -5.02
N ALA A 120 -10.73 2.56 -4.36
CA ALA A 120 -9.75 1.59 -4.83
C ALA A 120 -10.16 0.98 -6.19
N ASP A 121 -11.44 0.67 -6.38
CA ASP A 121 -11.97 0.14 -7.63
C ASP A 121 -11.80 1.14 -8.79
N ASP A 122 -12.08 2.42 -8.55
CA ASP A 122 -11.95 3.48 -9.55
C ASP A 122 -10.48 3.64 -9.97
N VAL A 123 -9.54 3.57 -9.03
CA VAL A 123 -8.09 3.54 -9.33
C VAL A 123 -7.72 2.33 -10.18
N VAL A 124 -8.28 1.15 -9.91
CA VAL A 124 -7.99 -0.04 -10.74
C VAL A 124 -8.49 0.16 -12.17
N ARG A 125 -9.73 0.63 -12.34
CA ARG A 125 -10.37 0.84 -13.65
C ARG A 125 -9.66 1.90 -14.48
N ASP A 126 -9.46 3.08 -13.92
CA ASP A 126 -8.98 4.26 -14.67
C ASP A 126 -7.53 4.09 -15.13
N PHE A 127 -6.72 3.37 -14.35
CA PHE A 127 -5.31 3.17 -14.63
C PHE A 127 -4.98 1.83 -15.30
N ASP A 128 -5.96 0.99 -15.66
CA ASP A 128 -5.65 -0.29 -16.29
C ASP A 128 -5.05 -0.16 -17.69
N ARG A 129 -5.42 0.88 -18.45
CA ARG A 129 -4.82 1.15 -19.77
C ARG A 129 -3.29 1.29 -19.75
N PHE A 130 -2.72 1.69 -18.61
CA PHE A 130 -1.27 1.85 -18.45
C PHE A 130 -0.53 0.53 -18.25
N ARG A 131 -1.22 -0.53 -17.87
CA ARG A 131 -0.60 -1.81 -17.55
C ARG A 131 -0.42 -2.64 -18.83
N ALA A 132 0.81 -3.09 -19.05
CA ALA A 132 1.07 -4.16 -20.03
C ALA A 132 0.42 -5.49 -19.57
N PRO A 133 -0.06 -6.32 -20.51
CA PRO A 133 -0.49 -7.68 -20.20
C PRO A 133 0.56 -8.45 -19.39
N LEU A 134 0.09 -9.28 -18.46
CA LEU A 134 0.98 -10.15 -17.68
C LEU A 134 1.66 -11.16 -18.61
N SER A 135 2.92 -11.47 -18.33
CA SER A 135 3.56 -12.65 -18.90
C SER A 135 3.13 -13.92 -18.15
N GLU A 136 3.32 -15.08 -18.77
CA GLU A 136 3.09 -16.38 -18.13
C GLU A 136 3.87 -16.51 -16.80
N ALA A 137 5.12 -16.05 -16.79
CA ALA A 137 5.94 -16.05 -15.58
C ALA A 137 5.41 -15.12 -14.48
N GLU A 138 4.75 -14.01 -14.84
CA GLU A 138 4.10 -13.12 -13.87
C GLU A 138 2.80 -13.72 -13.31
N ILE A 139 2.06 -14.46 -14.13
CA ILE A 139 0.86 -15.21 -13.70
C ILE A 139 1.26 -16.33 -12.75
N GLU A 140 2.25 -17.15 -13.12
CA GLU A 140 2.72 -18.29 -12.33
C GLU A 140 3.20 -17.88 -10.94
N ARG A 141 3.90 -16.75 -10.84
CA ARG A 141 4.34 -16.17 -9.56
C ARG A 141 3.20 -15.78 -8.61
N ARG A 142 1.97 -15.71 -9.09
CA ARG A 142 0.76 -15.46 -8.28
C ARG A 142 0.07 -16.73 -7.83
N SER A 143 0.65 -17.90 -8.14
CA SER A 143 0.13 -19.22 -7.76
C SER A 143 -1.36 -19.36 -8.11
N PRO A 144 -1.72 -19.26 -9.41
CA PRO A 144 -3.10 -19.18 -9.86
C PRO A 144 -3.98 -20.32 -9.37
N ASP A 145 -3.41 -21.52 -9.21
CA ASP A 145 -4.10 -22.71 -8.71
C ASP A 145 -4.59 -22.60 -7.25
N SER A 146 -4.01 -21.66 -6.48
CA SER A 146 -4.42 -21.38 -5.11
C SER A 146 -5.48 -20.28 -4.99
N LEU A 147 -5.81 -19.61 -6.10
CA LEU A 147 -6.74 -18.49 -6.12
C LEU A 147 -8.19 -18.96 -6.16
N LYS A 148 -9.05 -18.24 -5.46
CA LYS A 148 -10.50 -18.43 -5.60
C LYS A 148 -10.95 -18.00 -7.00
N PRO A 149 -12.11 -18.48 -7.50
CA PRO A 149 -12.58 -18.13 -8.84
C PRO A 149 -12.65 -16.62 -9.12
N ALA A 150 -13.05 -15.81 -8.13
CA ALA A 150 -13.06 -14.34 -8.20
C ALA A 150 -11.65 -13.76 -8.36
N GLU A 151 -10.73 -14.20 -7.51
CA GLU A 151 -9.33 -13.76 -7.50
C GLU A 151 -8.62 -14.15 -8.81
N PHE A 152 -8.90 -15.33 -9.36
CA PHE A 152 -8.36 -15.76 -10.64
C PHE A 152 -8.89 -14.91 -11.80
N ARG A 153 -10.20 -14.63 -11.86
CA ARG A 153 -10.75 -13.70 -12.85
C ARG A 153 -10.08 -12.32 -12.75
N ASN A 154 -9.89 -11.84 -11.52
CA ASN A 154 -9.23 -10.56 -11.28
C ASN A 154 -7.76 -10.56 -11.73
N LEU A 155 -7.03 -11.65 -11.50
CA LEU A 155 -5.68 -11.82 -12.02
C LEU A 155 -5.63 -11.74 -13.55
N CYS A 156 -6.52 -12.46 -14.25
CA CYS A 156 -6.55 -12.48 -15.71
C CYS A 156 -6.94 -11.11 -16.31
N GLN A 157 -7.96 -10.47 -15.74
CA GLN A 157 -8.51 -9.23 -16.30
C GLN A 157 -7.70 -7.99 -15.90
N TRP A 158 -7.32 -7.89 -14.63
CA TRP A 158 -6.77 -6.65 -14.02
C TRP A 158 -5.29 -6.79 -13.63
N GLY A 159 -4.70 -7.97 -13.82
CA GLY A 159 -3.30 -8.24 -13.51
C GLY A 159 -3.01 -8.45 -12.02
N TYR A 160 -4.03 -8.50 -11.16
CA TYR A 160 -3.88 -8.70 -9.72
C TYR A 160 -5.12 -9.33 -9.08
N PRO A 161 -4.97 -10.34 -8.19
CA PRO A 161 -6.11 -11.08 -7.64
C PRO A 161 -6.94 -10.32 -6.60
N TYR A 162 -6.36 -9.33 -5.90
CA TYR A 162 -6.96 -8.68 -4.73
C TYR A 162 -7.49 -7.28 -5.05
N VAL A 163 -8.43 -7.20 -6.00
CA VAL A 163 -9.13 -5.98 -6.44
C VAL A 163 -10.65 -6.19 -6.36
N PHE A 164 -11.46 -5.13 -6.42
CA PHE A 164 -12.92 -5.22 -6.36
C PHE A 164 -13.44 -5.99 -5.14
N GLU A 165 -14.22 -7.05 -5.33
CA GLU A 165 -14.81 -7.84 -4.26
C GLU A 165 -13.79 -8.56 -3.37
N THR A 166 -12.55 -8.69 -3.84
CA THR A 166 -11.45 -9.32 -3.10
C THR A 166 -10.48 -8.29 -2.53
N PHE A 167 -10.70 -7.00 -2.77
CA PHE A 167 -9.89 -5.92 -2.20
C PHE A 167 -10.05 -5.85 -0.69
N ARG A 168 -8.92 -5.67 -0.01
CA ARG A 168 -8.85 -5.40 1.44
C ARG A 168 -7.83 -4.31 1.68
N PHE A 169 -8.25 -3.15 2.18
CA PHE A 169 -7.31 -2.14 2.62
C PHE A 169 -6.46 -2.68 3.76
N HIS A 170 -5.15 -2.64 3.60
CA HIS A 170 -4.19 -2.95 4.64
C HIS A 170 -2.88 -2.20 4.41
N MET A 171 -2.17 -1.89 5.49
CA MET A 171 -0.82 -1.34 5.46
C MET A 171 0.12 -2.28 6.21
N THR A 172 0.92 -3.03 5.47
CA THR A 172 1.74 -4.12 6.02
C THR A 172 2.82 -3.61 6.96
N LEU A 173 2.89 -4.21 8.14
CA LEU A 173 3.88 -3.91 9.19
C LEU A 173 4.87 -5.06 9.41
N SER A 174 4.57 -6.28 8.99
CA SER A 174 5.48 -7.42 9.12
C SER A 174 5.33 -8.43 7.98
N GLY A 175 6.26 -9.38 7.92
CA GLY A 175 6.06 -10.66 7.27
C GLY A 175 5.20 -11.59 8.13
N ARG A 176 5.03 -12.83 7.66
CA ARG A 176 4.29 -13.86 8.40
C ARG A 176 4.98 -14.15 9.72
N ALA A 177 4.20 -14.26 10.79
CA ALA A 177 4.64 -14.62 12.12
C ALA A 177 3.98 -15.93 12.55
N SER A 178 4.75 -16.79 13.23
CA SER A 178 4.19 -18.00 13.83
C SER A 178 3.24 -17.66 14.99
N SER A 179 2.42 -18.62 15.41
CA SER A 179 1.56 -18.46 16.59
C SER A 179 2.36 -18.17 17.87
N GLN A 180 3.61 -18.64 17.95
CA GLN A 180 4.49 -18.39 19.08
C GLN A 180 5.05 -16.96 19.09
N GLU A 181 5.37 -16.40 17.93
CA GLU A 181 5.93 -15.04 17.81
C GLU A 181 4.85 -13.95 17.80
N SER A 182 3.63 -14.31 17.34
CA SER A 182 2.54 -13.35 17.12
C SER A 182 2.20 -12.48 18.34
N PRO A 183 2.15 -13.00 19.60
CA PRO A 183 1.88 -12.16 20.77
C PRO A 183 2.95 -11.09 21.02
N ARG A 184 4.25 -11.45 20.92
CA ARG A 184 5.38 -10.53 21.11
C ARG A 184 5.38 -9.45 20.04
N LEU A 185 5.16 -9.85 18.79
CA LEU A 185 5.10 -8.94 17.64
C LEU A 185 3.91 -8.00 17.72
N ARG A 186 2.73 -8.51 18.11
CA ARG A 186 1.54 -7.70 18.36
C ARG A 186 1.79 -6.65 19.44
N ALA A 187 2.35 -7.05 20.58
CA ALA A 187 2.61 -6.13 21.68
C ALA A 187 3.59 -5.01 21.30
N ALA A 188 4.64 -5.33 20.55
CA ALA A 188 5.59 -4.34 20.02
C ALA A 188 4.91 -3.35 19.07
N ILE A 189 4.11 -3.85 18.12
CA ILE A 189 3.38 -3.00 17.16
C ILE A 189 2.34 -2.13 17.88
N ASP A 190 1.52 -2.70 18.78
CA ASP A 190 0.52 -1.92 19.52
C ASP A 190 1.17 -0.78 20.31
N SER A 191 2.30 -1.04 20.98
CA SER A 191 3.05 -0.03 21.74
C SER A 191 3.51 1.13 20.86
N LEU A 192 4.04 0.86 19.66
CA LEU A 192 4.52 1.88 18.74
C LEU A 192 3.40 2.73 18.14
N PHE A 193 2.26 2.11 17.83
CA PHE A 193 1.20 2.75 17.05
C PHE A 193 0.04 3.29 17.92
N ALA A 194 -0.05 2.94 19.20
CA ALA A 194 -1.16 3.29 20.09
C ALA A 194 -1.59 4.76 20.04
N GLY A 195 -0.64 5.70 19.99
CA GLY A 195 -0.92 7.14 19.97
C GLY A 195 -1.44 7.65 18.62
N VAL A 196 -0.94 7.13 17.50
CA VAL A 196 -1.32 7.60 16.16
C VAL A 196 -2.63 6.97 15.67
N LEU A 197 -2.98 5.78 16.15
CA LEU A 197 -4.22 5.07 15.78
C LEU A 197 -5.48 5.61 16.47
N GLN A 198 -5.36 6.64 17.32
CA GLN A 198 -6.51 7.35 17.90
C GLN A 198 -7.08 8.43 16.98
N ARG A 199 -6.46 8.66 15.81
CA ARG A 199 -6.85 9.72 14.88
C ARG A 199 -7.37 9.11 13.57
N PRO A 200 -8.34 9.76 12.92
CA PRO A 200 -8.72 9.41 11.56
C PRO A 200 -7.53 9.56 10.61
N VAL A 201 -7.49 8.72 9.57
CA VAL A 201 -6.44 8.76 8.55
C VAL A 201 -7.07 9.17 7.22
N PRO A 202 -6.74 10.36 6.69
CA PRO A 202 -7.20 10.76 5.37
C PRO A 202 -6.42 9.98 4.30
N VAL A 203 -7.16 9.38 3.36
CA VAL A 203 -6.65 8.94 2.07
C VAL A 203 -6.79 10.14 1.14
N ASP A 204 -5.74 10.95 1.11
CA ASP A 204 -5.69 12.27 0.48
C ASP A 204 -4.67 12.36 -0.65
N ALA A 205 -4.08 11.23 -1.07
CA ALA A 205 -3.18 11.21 -2.19
C ALA A 205 -3.13 9.84 -2.90
N LEU A 206 -2.81 9.89 -4.19
CA LEU A 206 -2.22 8.76 -4.91
C LEU A 206 -0.72 8.96 -5.00
N THR A 207 0.03 7.89 -4.73
CA THR A 207 1.49 7.91 -4.79
C THR A 207 1.96 6.91 -5.82
N LEU A 208 2.69 7.40 -6.82
CA LEU A 208 3.34 6.58 -7.81
C LEU A 208 4.66 6.09 -7.26
N PHE A 209 4.79 4.77 -7.22
CA PHE A 209 6.03 4.09 -6.84
C PHE A 209 6.69 3.48 -8.06
N VAL A 210 8.01 3.35 -7.99
CA VAL A 210 8.83 2.71 -9.01
C VAL A 210 9.76 1.68 -8.40
N GLU A 211 9.85 0.53 -9.04
CA GLU A 211 10.94 -0.42 -8.89
C GLU A 211 11.77 -0.37 -10.16
N THR A 212 12.98 0.17 -10.07
CA THR A 212 13.87 0.37 -11.21
C THR A 212 14.29 -0.96 -11.84
N GLU A 213 14.67 -1.93 -11.00
CA GLU A 213 15.14 -3.26 -11.39
C GLU A 213 14.44 -4.37 -10.60
N PRO A 214 14.24 -5.57 -11.18
CA PRO A 214 13.57 -6.67 -10.48
C PRO A 214 14.21 -6.95 -9.11
N GLY A 215 13.42 -6.86 -8.05
CA GLY A 215 13.89 -7.13 -6.69
C GLY A 215 14.37 -5.90 -5.93
N ALA A 216 14.65 -4.78 -6.61
CA ALA A 216 15.02 -3.51 -5.97
C ALA A 216 13.91 -3.01 -5.03
N PRO A 217 14.23 -2.21 -4.00
CA PRO A 217 13.23 -1.57 -3.18
C PRO A 217 12.35 -0.62 -4.01
N PHE A 218 11.04 -0.60 -3.75
CA PHE A 218 10.15 0.36 -4.40
C PHE A 218 10.35 1.75 -3.78
N MET A 219 10.50 2.79 -4.61
CA MET A 219 10.71 4.17 -4.20
C MET A 219 9.56 5.06 -4.68
N VAL A 220 9.24 6.11 -3.94
CA VAL A 220 8.29 7.13 -4.39
C VAL A 220 8.88 7.88 -5.58
N LEU A 221 8.12 7.93 -6.67
CA LEU A 221 8.44 8.67 -7.87
C LEU A 221 7.67 10.01 -7.90
N SER A 222 6.39 10.00 -7.55
CA SER A 222 5.58 11.22 -7.41
C SER A 222 4.39 11.02 -6.47
N HIS A 223 3.91 12.13 -5.89
CA HIS A 223 2.83 12.15 -4.91
C HIS A 223 1.77 13.18 -5.33
N HIS A 224 0.54 12.71 -5.54
CA HIS A 224 -0.56 13.43 -6.18
C HIS A 224 -1.69 13.63 -5.18
N ALA A 225 -1.80 14.83 -4.60
CA ALA A 225 -2.80 15.12 -3.57
C ALA A 225 -4.21 15.24 -4.16
N LEU A 226 -5.17 14.55 -3.54
CA LEU A 226 -6.58 14.53 -3.89
C LEU A 226 -7.31 15.83 -3.49
N GLY A 227 -8.48 16.06 -4.08
CA GLY A 227 -9.41 17.11 -3.64
C GLY A 227 -8.92 18.54 -3.92
N ARG A 228 -8.05 18.72 -4.91
CA ARG A 228 -7.45 20.03 -5.24
C ARG A 228 -8.42 21.01 -5.92
N ARG A 229 -9.54 20.57 -6.48
CA ARG A 229 -10.61 21.47 -6.96
C ARG A 229 -11.60 21.81 -5.84
N PRO A 230 -11.80 23.09 -5.49
CA PRO A 230 -12.95 23.46 -4.69
C PRO A 230 -14.22 23.12 -5.46
N VAL A 231 -15.17 22.46 -4.81
CA VAL A 231 -16.53 22.25 -5.33
C VAL A 231 -17.05 23.62 -5.77
N ARG A 232 -17.15 23.86 -7.08
CA ARG A 232 -17.84 25.05 -7.58
C ARG A 232 -19.28 24.93 -7.08
N LYS A 233 -19.64 25.73 -6.06
CA LYS A 233 -21.03 25.99 -5.74
C LYS A 233 -21.63 26.64 -6.98
N THR A 234 -22.41 25.89 -7.75
CA THR A 234 -23.33 26.47 -8.71
C THR A 234 -24.26 27.38 -7.92
N ALA A 235 -24.16 28.69 -8.20
CA ALA A 235 -25.07 29.72 -7.71
C ALA A 235 -26.41 29.64 -8.47
#